data_AF-A0A2V1BC76-F1
#
_entry.id   AF-A0A2V1BC76-F1
#
_cell.length_a   1.000
_cell.length_b   1.000
_cell.length_c   1.000
_cell.angle_alpha   90.00
_cell.angle_beta   90.00
_cell.angle_gamma   90.00
#
_symmetry.space_group_name_H-M   'P 1'
#
loop_
_entity.id
_entity.type
_entity.pdbx_description
1 polymer ?
#
loop_
_entity_poly.entity_id
_entity_poly.type
_entity_poly.pdbx_seq_one_letter_code
_entity_poly.pdbx_strand_id
1 'polypeptide(L)'
;MSGQLQNKKSRKNTQENFRRRKLNLISKADDLHCLFGADVFLVIRKKGKYSGYNSRQELDWPPRQEELEHEIRTPADFDVTKGDDKAA
;
A
#
# COMPACT_ATOMS: atom_id res chain seq x y z
N MET A 1 -2.67 32.46 21.35
CA MET A 1 -2.71 31.05 21.82
C MET A 1 -3.48 30.10 20.89
N SER A 2 -3.88 30.51 19.68
CA SER A 2 -4.84 29.77 18.83
C SER A 2 -4.22 28.85 17.77
N GLY A 3 -2.92 28.97 17.48
CA GLY A 3 -2.24 28.18 16.44
C GLY A 3 -1.86 26.74 16.82
N GLN A 4 -1.73 26.43 18.12
CA GLN A 4 -1.34 25.09 18.59
C GLN A 4 -2.47 24.04 18.49
N LEU A 5 -3.74 24.48 18.56
CA LEU A 5 -4.91 23.57 18.50
C LEU A 5 -5.23 23.13 17.06
N GLN A 6 -5.07 24.01 16.08
CA GLN A 6 -5.28 23.70 14.66
C GLN A 6 -4.29 22.63 14.16
N ASN A 7 -3.03 22.72 14.58
CA ASN A 7 -1.98 21.77 14.20
C ASN A 7 -2.15 20.37 14.82
N LYS A 8 -2.81 20.26 15.98
CA LYS A 8 -3.15 18.97 16.60
C LYS A 8 -4.32 18.30 15.88
N LYS A 9 -5.33 19.07 15.44
CA LYS A 9 -6.47 18.53 14.66
C LYS A 9 -6.02 18.02 13.29
N SER A 10 -5.20 18.77 12.56
CA SER A 10 -4.69 18.32 11.25
C SER A 10 -3.89 17.02 11.33
N ARG A 11 -2.99 16.89 12.32
CA ARG A 11 -2.20 15.67 12.56
C ARG A 11 -3.05 14.45 12.90
N LYS A 12 -4.09 14.62 13.73
CA LYS A 12 -5.05 13.54 14.04
C LYS A 12 -5.76 13.08 12.77
N ASN A 13 -6.22 14.01 11.94
CA ASN A 13 -6.88 13.69 10.67
C ASN A 13 -5.93 12.96 9.71
N THR A 14 -4.66 13.36 9.61
CA THR A 14 -3.67 12.67 8.76
C THR A 14 -3.38 11.24 9.26
N GLN A 15 -3.30 11.03 10.58
CA GLN A 15 -3.05 9.70 11.14
C GLN A 15 -4.25 8.77 10.95
N GLU A 16 -5.45 9.27 11.15
CA GLU A 16 -6.68 8.53 10.91
C GLU A 16 -6.85 8.19 9.42
N ASN A 17 -6.61 9.15 8.54
CA ASN A 17 -6.61 8.93 7.10
C ASN A 17 -5.60 7.85 6.69
N PHE A 18 -4.38 7.89 7.24
CA PHE A 18 -3.38 6.85 7.01
C PHE A 18 -3.87 5.47 7.52
N ARG A 19 -4.43 5.41 8.73
CA ARG A 19 -4.97 4.16 9.30
C ARG A 19 -6.05 3.56 8.39
N ARG A 20 -7.00 4.39 7.94
CA ARG A 20 -8.08 3.97 7.04
C ARG A 20 -7.54 3.46 5.71
N ARG A 21 -6.66 4.22 5.05
CA ARG A 21 -6.05 3.79 3.77
C ARG A 21 -5.25 2.50 3.91
N LYS A 22 -4.49 2.35 5.01
CA LYS A 22 -3.75 1.12 5.31
C LYS A 22 -4.68 -0.09 5.44
N LEU A 23 -5.76 0.04 6.20
CA LEU A 23 -6.74 -1.04 6.39
C LEU A 23 -7.43 -1.41 5.08
N ASN A 24 -7.84 -0.42 4.29
CA ASN A 24 -8.44 -0.67 2.99
C ASN A 24 -7.48 -1.39 2.03
N LEU A 25 -6.20 -1.02 2.01
CA LEU A 25 -5.19 -1.69 1.19
C LEU A 25 -5.00 -3.16 1.62
N ILE A 26 -4.94 -3.42 2.94
CA ILE A 26 -4.87 -4.80 3.47
C ILE A 26 -6.12 -5.59 3.08
N SER A 27 -7.32 -5.02 3.22
CA SER A 27 -8.56 -5.67 2.78
C SER A 27 -8.54 -5.99 1.29
N LYS A 28 -7.98 -5.11 0.44
CA LYS A 28 -7.84 -5.39 -1.00
C LYS A 28 -6.80 -6.46 -1.31
N ALA A 29 -5.74 -6.56 -0.52
CA ALA A 29 -4.80 -7.67 -0.60
C ALA A 29 -5.48 -9.00 -0.19
N ASP A 30 -6.33 -8.98 0.84
CA ASP A 30 -7.10 -10.14 1.29
C ASP A 30 -8.19 -10.55 0.30
N ASP A 31 -8.85 -9.58 -0.36
CA ASP A 31 -9.79 -9.85 -1.46
C ASP A 31 -9.11 -10.71 -2.56
N LEU A 32 -7.84 -10.43 -2.91
CA LEU A 32 -7.09 -11.22 -3.90
C LEU A 32 -6.89 -12.66 -3.44
N HIS A 33 -6.58 -12.86 -2.16
CA HIS A 33 -6.44 -14.18 -1.57
C HIS A 33 -7.78 -14.94 -1.54
N CYS A 34 -8.81 -14.33 -0.97
CA CYS A 34 -10.11 -14.97 -0.77
C CYS A 34 -10.86 -15.24 -2.08
N LEU A 35 -10.79 -14.33 -3.07
CA LEU A 35 -11.57 -14.43 -4.30
C LEU A 35 -10.87 -15.18 -5.43
N PHE A 36 -9.53 -15.16 -5.46
CA PHE A 36 -8.74 -15.72 -6.56
C PHE A 36 -7.75 -16.79 -6.11
N GLY A 37 -7.68 -17.10 -4.80
CA GLY A 37 -6.70 -18.05 -4.25
C GLY A 37 -5.26 -17.58 -4.38
N ALA A 38 -5.03 -16.27 -4.58
CA ALA A 38 -3.70 -15.74 -4.75
C ALA A 38 -2.94 -15.72 -3.41
N ASP A 39 -1.64 -16.00 -3.48
CA ASP A 39 -0.74 -15.73 -2.36
C ASP A 39 -0.25 -14.30 -2.46
N VAL A 40 -0.49 -13.55 -1.38
CA VAL A 40 -0.21 -12.13 -1.29
C VAL A 40 0.62 -11.84 -0.04
N PHE A 41 1.68 -11.05 -0.23
CA PHE A 41 2.49 -10.49 0.83
C PHE A 41 2.57 -8.97 0.67
N LEU A 42 2.35 -8.23 1.76
CA LEU A 42 2.39 -6.78 1.76
C LEU A 42 3.20 -6.27 2.95
N VAL A 43 4.17 -5.40 2.69
CA VAL A 43 4.92 -4.67 3.73
C VAL A 43 4.76 -3.18 3.52
N ILE A 44 4.39 -2.48 4.59
CA ILE A 44 4.26 -1.03 4.63
C ILE A 44 5.22 -0.49 5.68
N ARG A 45 6.20 0.31 5.24
CA ARG A 45 7.12 1.03 6.12
C ARG A 45 6.71 2.49 6.23
N LYS A 46 6.52 3.00 7.45
CA LYS A 46 6.27 4.43 7.71
C LYS A 46 6.99 4.89 8.96
N LYS A 47 7.83 5.93 8.82
CA LYS A 47 8.61 6.52 9.92
C LYS A 47 9.37 5.45 10.73
N GLY A 48 10.02 4.52 10.03
CA GLY A 48 10.78 3.42 10.63
C GLY A 48 9.97 2.26 11.19
N LYS A 49 8.63 2.36 11.26
CA LYS A 49 7.77 1.25 11.71
C LYS A 49 7.26 0.44 10.54
N TYR A 50 7.20 -0.86 10.72
CA TYR A 50 6.64 -1.81 9.75
C TYR A 50 5.24 -2.26 10.18
N SER A 51 4.40 -2.48 9.19
CA SER A 51 3.14 -3.20 9.30
C SER A 51 2.97 -4.01 8.03
N GLY A 52 2.38 -5.19 8.11
CA GLY A 52 2.21 -6.03 6.93
C GLY A 52 0.98 -6.90 7.00
N TYR A 53 0.78 -7.60 5.90
CA TYR A 53 -0.22 -8.64 5.72
C TYR A 53 0.48 -9.82 5.05
N ASN A 54 0.19 -11.02 5.52
CA ASN A 54 0.65 -12.25 4.92
C ASN A 54 -0.54 -13.21 4.84
N SER A 55 -0.86 -13.63 3.63
CA SER A 55 -1.91 -14.64 3.37
C SER A 55 -1.43 -16.06 3.70
N ARG A 56 -0.12 -16.31 3.68
CA ARG A 56 0.48 -17.59 4.06
C ARG A 56 1.08 -17.55 5.46
N GLN A 57 1.09 -18.71 6.12
CA GLN A 57 1.78 -18.90 7.40
C GLN A 57 3.19 -19.51 7.23
N GLU A 58 3.56 -19.86 6.00
CA GLU A 58 4.81 -20.54 5.66
C GLU A 58 6.02 -19.59 5.72
N LEU A 59 7.21 -20.17 5.94
CA LEU A 59 8.47 -19.42 6.14
C LEU A 59 9.19 -19.05 4.84
N ASP A 60 8.89 -19.75 3.75
CA ASP A 60 9.47 -19.57 2.40
C ASP A 60 8.69 -18.55 1.54
N TRP A 61 7.69 -17.90 2.13
CA TRP A 61 6.90 -16.84 1.52
C TRP A 61 7.12 -15.49 2.23
N PRO A 62 7.31 -14.36 1.52
CA PRO A 62 7.27 -14.19 0.06
C PRO A 62 8.52 -14.74 -0.65
N PRO A 63 8.44 -14.94 -1.98
CA PRO A 63 9.60 -15.29 -2.78
C PRO A 63 10.67 -14.20 -2.72
N ARG A 64 11.91 -14.59 -3.00
CA ARG A 64 13.02 -13.64 -3.10
C ARG A 64 12.88 -12.79 -4.35
N GLN A 65 13.59 -11.66 -4.38
CA GLN A 65 13.50 -10.75 -5.52
C GLN A 65 13.94 -11.42 -6.83
N GLU A 66 14.90 -12.35 -6.77
CA GLU A 66 15.39 -13.09 -7.95
C GLU A 66 14.36 -14.08 -8.52
N GLU A 67 13.37 -14.47 -7.71
CA GLU A 67 12.31 -15.43 -8.08
C GLU A 67 11.07 -14.73 -8.66
N LEU A 68 11.02 -13.39 -8.63
CA LEU A 68 9.95 -12.62 -9.24
C LEU A 68 10.18 -12.54 -10.76
N GLU A 69 9.38 -13.27 -11.54
CA GLU A 69 9.44 -13.32 -13.01
C GLU A 69 9.08 -11.98 -13.69
N HIS A 70 8.49 -11.01 -12.95
CA HIS A 70 7.93 -9.77 -13.50
C HIS A 70 8.26 -8.51 -12.69
N GLU A 71 8.15 -7.37 -13.38
CA GLU A 71 8.49 -6.01 -12.93
C GLU A 71 7.76 -5.60 -11.64
N ILE A 72 8.55 -5.28 -10.61
CA ILE A 72 8.06 -4.58 -9.42
C ILE A 72 7.55 -3.21 -9.87
N ARG A 73 6.23 -3.02 -9.82
CA ARG A 73 5.61 -1.72 -10.10
C ARG A 73 6.08 -0.68 -9.08
N THR A 74 6.46 0.47 -9.59
CA THR A 74 6.85 1.66 -8.82
C THR A 74 5.75 2.71 -8.87
N PRO A 75 5.79 3.76 -8.03
CA PRO A 75 4.82 4.84 -8.12
C PRO A 75 4.73 5.50 -9.52
N ALA A 76 5.81 5.44 -10.32
CA ALA A 76 5.84 5.99 -11.68
C ALA A 76 4.87 5.27 -12.64
N ASP A 77 4.58 3.99 -12.39
CA ASP A 77 3.64 3.20 -13.17
C ASP A 77 2.18 3.62 -12.98
N PHE A 78 1.89 4.41 -11.93
CA PHE A 78 0.55 4.85 -11.56
C PHE A 78 0.36 6.37 -11.70
N ASP A 79 1.35 7.07 -12.24
CA ASP A 79 1.27 8.50 -12.51
C ASP A 79 0.54 8.73 -13.86
N VAL A 80 -0.76 9.03 -13.78
CA VAL A 80 -1.68 9.19 -14.93
C VAL A 80 -1.44 10.51 -15.70
N THR A 81 -0.34 11.21 -15.49
CA THR A 81 -0.05 12.49 -16.16
C THR A 81 0.57 12.37 -17.55
N LYS A 82 0.79 11.14 -18.08
CA LYS A 82 1.26 10.93 -19.46
C LYS A 82 0.19 10.32 -20.36
N GLY A 83 -0.54 11.20 -21.03
CA GLY A 83 -0.85 11.10 -22.46
C GLY A 83 -2.04 10.23 -22.89
N ASP A 84 -3.16 10.91 -23.16
CA ASP A 84 -3.99 10.62 -24.34
C ASP A 84 -4.27 11.96 -25.08
N ASP A 85 -3.21 12.62 -25.53
CA ASP A 85 -3.29 13.46 -26.72
C ASP A 85 -2.98 12.57 -27.92
N LYS A 86 -3.94 11.71 -28.29
CA LYS A 86 -4.01 11.20 -29.67
C LYS A 86 -5.10 11.97 -30.40
N ALA A 87 -4.69 13.11 -30.94
CA ALA A 87 -5.30 13.66 -32.12
C ALA A 87 -4.92 12.79 -33.32
N ALA A 88 -5.91 12.17 -33.96
CA ALA A 88 -6.02 11.93 -35.40
C ALA A 88 -7.39 11.33 -35.70
#